data_AF-F8FN89-F1
#
_entry.id   AF-F8FN89-F1
#
_cell.length_a   1.000
_cell.length_b   1.000
_cell.length_c   1.000
_cell.angle_alpha   90.00
_cell.angle_beta   90.00
_cell.angle_gamma   90.00
#
_symmetry.space_group_name_H-M   'P 1'
#
loop_
_entity.id
_entity.type
_entity.pdbx_description
1 polymer ?
#
loop_
_entity_poly.entity_id
_entity_poly.type
_entity_poly.pdbx_seq_one_letter_code
_entity_poly.pdbx_strand_id
1 'polypeptide(L)'
;MSNQDVQYELPENYDELKKAANRTSNWRERLAAVEELGKYNTDQTINVLKHVLRGDAVFPVQEAAFRKLRAFGEDVKLPPRKKGELVKGANKVFLRLKKSLPEGHTYEEFKEKLQKTRTDVYDTYEGEKGEEFDAWLQGEWAGLVTTKQQ
;
A
#
# COMPACT_ATOMS: atom_id res chain seq x y z
N MET A 1 27.24 -7.64 -1.33
CA MET A 1 25.97 -8.38 -1.12
C MET A 1 26.06 -8.97 0.27
N SER A 2 25.29 -8.43 1.22
CA SER A 2 25.31 -8.95 2.59
C SER A 2 24.53 -10.25 2.61
N ASN A 3 25.20 -11.36 2.92
CA ASN A 3 24.54 -12.61 3.29
C ASN A 3 23.75 -12.32 4.58
N GLN A 4 22.47 -12.00 4.44
CA GLN A 4 21.57 -12.11 5.59
C GLN A 4 21.44 -13.60 5.89
N ASP A 5 21.76 -13.99 7.13
CA ASP A 5 21.60 -15.36 7.59
C ASP A 5 20.12 -15.73 7.49
N VAL A 6 19.78 -16.45 6.42
CA VAL A 6 18.43 -16.94 6.18
C VAL A 6 18.15 -18.01 7.22
N GLN A 7 17.12 -17.78 8.03
CA GLN A 7 16.70 -18.69 9.09
C GLN A 7 15.66 -19.68 8.55
N TYR A 8 15.65 -20.90 9.08
CA TYR A 8 14.74 -21.97 8.63
C TYR A 8 13.69 -22.35 9.69
N GLU A 9 13.69 -21.63 10.81
CA GLU A 9 12.67 -21.74 11.86
C GLU A 9 11.73 -20.54 11.77
N LEU A 10 10.51 -20.67 12.31
CA LEU A 10 9.59 -19.56 12.35
C LEU A 10 10.04 -18.52 13.39
N PRO A 11 9.86 -17.21 13.11
CA PRO A 11 10.04 -16.20 14.15
C PRO A 11 9.00 -16.36 15.25
N GLU A 12 9.39 -16.08 16.51
CA GLU A 12 8.48 -16.13 17.65
C GLU A 12 7.23 -15.24 17.46
N ASN A 13 7.40 -14.09 16.79
CA ASN A 13 6.34 -13.14 16.49
C ASN A 13 5.66 -13.37 15.12
N TYR A 14 5.75 -14.58 14.55
CA TYR A 14 5.20 -14.90 13.23
C TYR A 14 3.74 -14.45 13.05
N ASP A 15 2.88 -14.69 14.03
CA ASP A 15 1.45 -14.33 13.93
C ASP A 15 1.24 -12.82 13.88
N GLU A 16 2.08 -12.04 14.53
CA GLU A 16 2.05 -10.59 14.49
C GLU A 16 2.51 -10.08 13.13
N LEU A 17 3.61 -10.63 12.61
CA LEU A 17 4.12 -10.32 11.27
C LEU A 17 3.12 -10.68 10.17
N LYS A 18 2.47 -11.83 10.29
CA LYS A 18 1.41 -12.25 9.37
C LYS A 18 0.23 -11.29 9.39
N LYS A 19 -0.22 -10.83 10.58
CA LYS A 19 -1.28 -9.83 10.69
C LYS A 19 -0.85 -8.50 10.10
N ALA A 20 0.37 -8.05 10.40
CA ALA A 20 0.94 -6.81 9.88
C ALA A 20 1.03 -6.82 8.36
N ALA A 21 1.51 -7.91 7.75
CA ALA A 21 1.58 -8.08 6.29
C ALA A 21 0.22 -8.02 5.58
N ASN A 22 -0.89 -8.32 6.28
CA ASN A 22 -2.26 -8.27 5.74
C ASN A 22 -3.03 -7.00 6.14
N ARG A 23 -2.39 -6.03 6.80
CA ARG A 23 -3.06 -4.82 7.30
C ARG A 23 -3.36 -3.82 6.19
N THR A 24 -4.64 -3.52 5.95
CA THR A 24 -5.07 -2.63 4.86
C THR A 24 -4.82 -1.13 5.10
N SER A 25 -4.49 -0.73 6.33
CA SER A 25 -4.45 0.68 6.74
C SER A 25 -3.05 1.28 6.89
N ASN A 26 -1.99 0.50 6.66
CA ASN A 26 -0.61 0.96 6.81
C ASN A 26 0.36 0.17 5.91
N TRP A 27 0.71 0.72 4.76
CA TRP A 27 1.59 0.09 3.78
C TRP A 27 3.04 -0.02 4.28
N ARG A 28 3.48 0.90 5.14
CA ARG A 28 4.83 0.87 5.73
C ARG A 28 4.99 -0.30 6.69
N GLU A 29 3.96 -0.58 7.48
CA GLU A 29 3.95 -1.78 8.32
C GLU A 29 3.87 -3.07 7.50
N ARG A 30 3.07 -3.09 6.42
CA ARG A 30 3.08 -4.24 5.49
C ARG A 30 4.46 -4.46 4.91
N LEU A 31 5.13 -3.39 4.47
CA LEU A 31 6.49 -3.44 3.94
C LEU A 31 7.49 -3.94 4.99
N ALA A 32 7.45 -3.40 6.21
CA ALA A 32 8.31 -3.83 7.30
C ALA A 32 8.10 -5.31 7.65
N ALA A 33 6.85 -5.78 7.67
CA ALA A 33 6.53 -7.18 7.89
C ALA A 33 7.05 -8.08 6.75
N VAL A 34 6.96 -7.64 5.50
CA VAL A 34 7.55 -8.35 4.35
C VAL A 34 9.06 -8.45 4.45
N GLU A 35 9.73 -7.36 4.83
CA GLU A 35 11.18 -7.34 5.04
C GLU A 35 11.60 -8.29 6.17
N GLU A 36 10.84 -8.34 7.27
CA GLU A 36 11.11 -9.21 8.40
C GLU A 36 10.84 -10.69 8.07
N LEU A 37 9.68 -11.02 7.51
CA LEU A 37 9.34 -12.37 7.06
C LEU A 37 10.32 -12.87 6.00
N GLY A 38 10.88 -11.96 5.19
CA GLY A 38 11.89 -12.25 4.18
C GLY A 38 13.26 -12.69 4.72
N LYS A 39 13.44 -12.76 6.05
CA LYS A 39 14.63 -13.35 6.69
C LYS A 39 14.46 -14.84 7.00
N TYR A 40 13.24 -15.35 6.93
CA TYR A 40 12.88 -16.70 7.34
C TYR A 40 12.41 -17.49 6.12
N ASN A 41 13.15 -18.52 5.72
CA ASN A 41 12.80 -19.41 4.61
C ASN A 41 12.05 -20.64 5.13
N THR A 42 10.75 -20.46 5.35
CA THR A 42 9.82 -21.51 5.79
C THR A 42 8.61 -21.52 4.86
N ASP A 43 7.91 -22.64 4.76
CA ASP A 43 6.70 -22.73 3.94
C ASP A 43 5.66 -21.68 4.36
N GLN A 44 5.54 -21.43 5.66
CA GLN A 44 4.64 -20.44 6.24
C GLN A 44 4.96 -19.01 5.78
N THR A 45 6.21 -18.59 5.88
CA THR A 45 6.66 -17.24 5.47
C THR A 45 6.57 -17.08 3.96
N ILE A 46 6.98 -18.09 3.19
CA ILE A 46 6.81 -18.15 1.72
C ILE A 46 5.34 -17.97 1.35
N ASN A 47 4.41 -18.66 2.01
CA ASN A 47 2.98 -18.55 1.73
C ASN A 47 2.45 -17.13 1.96
N VAL A 48 2.87 -16.46 3.03
CA VAL A 48 2.51 -15.06 3.30
C VAL A 48 3.08 -14.14 2.21
N LEU A 49 4.36 -14.28 1.87
CA LEU A 49 5.00 -13.46 0.83
C LEU A 49 4.34 -13.67 -0.54
N LYS A 50 3.99 -14.90 -0.91
CA LYS A 50 3.24 -15.20 -2.15
C LYS A 50 1.85 -14.57 -2.14
N HIS A 51 1.20 -14.46 -0.98
CA HIS A 51 -0.09 -13.78 -0.86
C HIS A 51 0.07 -12.27 -1.10
N VAL A 52 1.04 -11.64 -0.42
CA VAL A 52 1.36 -10.21 -0.59
C VAL A 52 1.71 -9.89 -2.04
N LEU A 53 2.59 -10.67 -2.66
CA LEU A 53 3.00 -10.50 -4.06
C LEU A 53 1.79 -10.42 -5.01
N ARG A 54 0.79 -11.28 -4.81
CA ARG A 54 -0.40 -11.35 -5.68
C ARG A 54 -1.47 -10.32 -5.32
N GLY A 55 -1.54 -9.92 -4.05
CA GLY A 55 -2.72 -9.27 -3.48
C GLY A 55 -2.55 -7.81 -3.08
N ASP A 56 -1.33 -7.34 -2.79
CA ASP A 56 -1.15 -5.98 -2.26
C ASP A 56 -1.62 -4.91 -3.26
N ALA A 57 -2.13 -3.81 -2.77
CA ALA A 57 -2.53 -2.68 -3.61
C ALA A 57 -1.35 -1.76 -3.95
N VAL A 58 -0.27 -1.82 -3.16
CA VAL A 58 0.91 -0.96 -3.25
C VAL A 58 2.04 -1.74 -3.93
N PHE A 59 2.45 -1.28 -5.11
CA PHE A 59 3.43 -1.97 -5.94
C PHE A 59 4.81 -2.13 -5.26
N PRO A 60 5.36 -1.14 -4.54
CA PRO A 60 6.58 -1.32 -3.76
C PRO A 60 6.54 -2.50 -2.76
N VAL A 61 5.38 -2.77 -2.15
CA VAL A 61 5.21 -3.90 -1.22
C VAL A 61 5.23 -5.23 -1.98
N GLN A 62 4.59 -5.29 -3.15
CA GLN A 62 4.67 -6.45 -4.05
C GLN A 62 6.12 -6.71 -4.50
N GLU A 63 6.84 -5.66 -4.85
CA GLU A 63 8.22 -5.74 -5.30
C GLU A 63 9.16 -6.26 -4.20
N ALA A 64 8.99 -5.79 -2.96
CA ALA A 64 9.72 -6.30 -1.81
C ALA A 64 9.48 -7.81 -1.63
N ALA A 65 8.22 -8.24 -1.64
CA ALA A 65 7.87 -9.66 -1.53
C ALA A 65 8.45 -10.49 -2.67
N PHE A 66 8.41 -9.99 -3.91
CA PHE A 66 9.04 -10.62 -5.07
C PHE A 66 10.53 -10.84 -4.87
N ARG A 67 11.27 -9.81 -4.44
CA ARG A 67 12.72 -9.90 -4.22
C ARG A 67 13.06 -10.94 -3.16
N LYS A 68 12.31 -11.00 -2.06
CA LYS A 68 12.50 -12.02 -0.99
C LYS A 68 12.23 -13.43 -1.51
N LEU A 69 11.11 -13.64 -2.21
CA LEU A 69 10.78 -14.94 -2.80
C LEU A 69 11.85 -15.41 -3.78
N ARG A 70 12.35 -14.53 -4.65
CA ARG A 70 13.44 -14.86 -5.58
C ARG A 70 14.73 -15.22 -4.84
N ALA A 71 15.03 -14.55 -3.73
CA ALA A 71 16.19 -14.89 -2.89
C ALA A 71 16.05 -16.28 -2.24
N PHE A 72 14.83 -16.73 -1.95
CA PHE A 72 14.54 -18.09 -1.48
C PHE A 72 14.54 -19.15 -2.59
N GLY A 73 14.74 -18.77 -3.85
CA GLY A 73 14.73 -19.68 -5.01
C GLY A 73 13.34 -19.98 -5.58
N GLU A 74 12.32 -19.22 -5.17
CA GLU A 74 10.95 -19.41 -5.65
C GLU A 74 10.78 -18.95 -7.12
N ASP A 75 10.08 -19.76 -7.90
CA ASP A 75 9.69 -19.42 -9.27
C ASP A 75 8.41 -18.56 -9.27
N VAL A 76 8.60 -17.25 -9.07
CA VAL A 76 7.53 -16.26 -9.06
C VAL A 76 7.78 -15.17 -10.08
N LYS A 77 6.69 -14.52 -10.51
CA LYS A 77 6.72 -13.37 -11.42
C LYS A 77 6.14 -12.15 -10.71
N LEU A 78 6.78 -10.99 -10.90
CA LEU A 78 6.26 -9.72 -10.42
C LEU A 78 5.02 -9.35 -11.25
N PRO A 79 3.85 -9.08 -10.63
CA PRO A 79 2.68 -8.61 -11.35
C PRO A 79 2.94 -7.28 -12.06
N PRO A 80 2.20 -6.95 -13.14
CA PRO A 80 2.29 -5.63 -13.72
C PRO A 80 1.76 -4.58 -12.74
N ARG A 81 2.44 -3.43 -12.68
CA ARG A 81 2.00 -2.27 -11.90
C ARG A 81 0.58 -1.84 -12.35
N LYS A 82 -0.35 -1.79 -11.40
CA LYS A 82 -1.76 -1.42 -11.69
C LYS A 82 -1.82 0.00 -12.23
N LYS A 83 -2.63 0.20 -13.28
CA LYS A 83 -2.91 1.51 -13.86
C LYS A 83 -4.34 1.92 -13.52
N GLY A 84 -4.56 3.21 -13.29
CA GLY A 84 -5.89 3.76 -12.97
C GLY A 84 -6.22 3.72 -11.47
N GLU A 85 -7.45 3.32 -11.13
CA GLU A 85 -7.92 3.25 -9.74
C GLU A 85 -7.27 2.08 -8.99
N LEU A 86 -6.43 2.39 -7.99
CA LEU A 86 -5.80 1.39 -7.12
C LEU A 86 -6.80 0.83 -6.10
N VAL A 87 -7.67 1.72 -5.60
CA VAL A 87 -8.78 1.38 -4.71
C VAL A 87 -10.08 1.60 -5.47
N LYS A 88 -10.91 0.55 -5.54
CA LYS A 88 -12.18 0.59 -6.26
C LYS A 88 -13.04 1.76 -5.77
N GLY A 89 -13.35 2.69 -6.68
CA GLY A 89 -14.18 3.85 -6.38
C GLY A 89 -13.46 5.02 -5.72
N ALA A 90 -12.12 5.04 -5.69
CA ALA A 90 -11.33 6.13 -5.10
C ALA A 90 -11.75 7.52 -5.62
N ASN A 91 -12.01 7.65 -6.92
CA ASN A 91 -12.44 8.92 -7.51
C ASN A 91 -13.76 9.45 -6.89
N LYS A 92 -14.71 8.55 -6.61
CA LYS A 92 -15.96 8.92 -5.92
C LYS A 92 -15.70 9.33 -4.48
N VAL A 93 -14.72 8.73 -3.82
CA VAL A 93 -14.30 9.09 -2.47
C VAL A 93 -13.77 10.51 -2.44
N PHE A 94 -12.81 10.83 -3.32
CA PHE A 94 -12.24 12.17 -3.43
C PHE A 94 -13.32 13.22 -3.72
N LEU A 95 -14.22 12.94 -4.67
CA LEU A 95 -15.31 13.85 -4.99
C LEU A 95 -16.26 14.10 -3.81
N ARG A 96 -16.69 13.04 -3.12
CA ARG A 96 -17.58 13.16 -1.95
C ARG A 96 -16.90 13.92 -0.81
N LEU A 97 -15.62 13.66 -0.60
CA LEU A 97 -14.84 14.32 0.44
C LEU A 97 -14.71 15.82 0.16
N LYS A 98 -14.37 16.20 -1.08
CA LYS A 98 -14.29 17.60 -1.51
C LYS A 98 -15.64 18.33 -1.34
N LYS A 99 -16.75 17.68 -1.71
CA LYS A 99 -18.11 18.22 -1.52
C LYS A 99 -18.54 18.35 -0.06
N SER A 100 -17.93 17.58 0.84
CA SER A 100 -18.23 17.60 2.27
C SER A 100 -17.47 18.68 3.05
N LEU A 101 -16.57 19.40 2.40
CA LEU A 101 -15.81 20.50 2.99
C LEU A 101 -16.47 21.84 2.67
N PRO A 102 -16.27 22.88 3.51
CA PRO A 102 -16.76 24.23 3.23
C PRO A 102 -16.28 24.76 1.86
N GLU A 103 -17.06 25.67 1.30
CA GLU A 103 -16.66 26.39 0.09
C GLU A 103 -15.39 27.21 0.39
N GLY A 104 -14.39 27.15 -0.50
CA GLY A 104 -13.09 27.80 -0.28
C GLY A 104 -12.08 27.01 0.57
N HIS A 105 -12.35 25.75 0.92
CA HIS A 105 -11.38 24.90 1.61
C HIS A 105 -10.04 24.80 0.86
N THR A 106 -8.99 24.63 1.64
CA THR A 106 -7.62 24.43 1.18
C THR A 106 -7.34 22.97 0.83
N TYR A 107 -6.25 22.76 0.08
CA TYR A 107 -5.74 21.41 -0.18
C TYR A 107 -5.41 20.66 1.11
N GLU A 108 -4.81 21.33 2.10
CA GLU A 108 -4.43 20.72 3.38
C GLU A 108 -5.64 20.20 4.15
N GLU A 109 -6.74 20.96 4.22
CA GLU A 109 -7.98 20.51 4.86
C GLU A 109 -8.57 19.28 4.14
N PHE A 110 -8.45 19.22 2.81
CA PHE A 110 -8.86 18.05 2.04
C PHE A 110 -7.98 16.83 2.33
N LYS A 111 -6.65 17.01 2.31
CA LYS A 111 -5.66 15.96 2.59
C LYS A 111 -5.83 15.40 4.01
N GLU A 112 -5.96 16.28 5.00
CA GLU A 112 -6.17 15.90 6.40
C GLU A 112 -7.47 15.10 6.56
N LYS A 113 -8.57 15.55 5.94
CA LYS A 113 -9.83 14.83 5.99
C LYS A 113 -9.74 13.47 5.30
N LEU A 114 -9.01 13.37 4.19
CA LEU A 114 -8.79 12.12 3.46
C LEU A 114 -8.05 11.11 4.34
N GLN A 115 -6.95 11.56 4.96
CA GLN A 115 -6.15 10.74 5.86
C GLN A 115 -6.98 10.20 7.04
N LYS A 116 -7.82 11.05 7.65
CA LYS A 116 -8.63 10.70 8.82
C LYS A 116 -9.83 9.80 8.49
N THR A 117 -10.50 10.04 7.37
CA THR A 117 -11.78 9.39 7.07
C THR A 117 -11.64 8.18 6.15
N ARG A 118 -10.60 8.15 5.31
CA ARG A 118 -10.36 7.13 4.29
C ARG A 118 -8.88 6.79 4.22
N THR A 119 -8.34 6.40 5.38
CA THR A 119 -6.95 5.98 5.55
C THR A 119 -6.58 4.86 4.59
N ASP A 120 -7.50 3.95 4.25
CA ASP A 120 -7.31 2.90 3.25
C ASP A 120 -6.92 3.45 1.87
N VAL A 121 -7.59 4.52 1.43
CA VAL A 121 -7.31 5.19 0.15
C VAL A 121 -6.03 6.00 0.26
N TYR A 122 -5.91 6.81 1.32
CA TYR A 122 -4.73 7.63 1.56
C TYR A 122 -3.45 6.79 1.57
N ASP A 123 -3.42 5.75 2.41
CA ASP A 123 -2.30 4.81 2.58
C ASP A 123 -1.90 4.15 1.26
N THR A 124 -2.88 3.65 0.51
CA THR A 124 -2.62 2.97 -0.76
C THR A 124 -1.95 3.91 -1.78
N TYR A 125 -2.48 5.12 -1.93
CA TYR A 125 -1.91 6.07 -2.89
C TYR A 125 -0.60 6.66 -2.40
N GLU A 126 -0.42 6.88 -1.10
CA GLU A 126 0.85 7.34 -0.53
C GLU A 126 1.96 6.31 -0.80
N GLY A 127 1.69 5.03 -0.54
CA GLY A 127 2.67 3.97 -0.81
C GLY A 127 2.95 3.79 -2.29
N GLU A 128 1.93 3.93 -3.15
CA GLU A 128 2.10 3.77 -4.58
C GLU A 128 2.87 4.93 -5.22
N LYS A 129 2.59 6.17 -4.81
CA LYS A 129 3.16 7.38 -5.41
C LYS A 129 4.48 7.79 -4.77
N GLY A 130 4.73 7.42 -3.52
CA GLY A 130 5.95 7.78 -2.80
C GLY A 130 6.13 9.29 -2.74
N GLU A 131 7.29 9.78 -3.20
CA GLU A 131 7.64 11.21 -3.18
C GLU A 131 6.70 12.08 -4.03
N GLU A 132 6.08 11.52 -5.07
CA GLU A 132 5.13 12.24 -5.92
C GLU A 132 3.73 12.32 -5.32
N PHE A 133 3.48 11.69 -4.17
CA PHE A 133 2.13 11.56 -3.60
C PHE A 133 1.45 12.91 -3.39
N ASP A 134 2.15 13.88 -2.80
CA ASP A 134 1.56 15.16 -2.45
C ASP A 134 1.20 15.98 -3.69
N ALA A 135 2.13 16.08 -4.65
CA ALA A 135 1.90 16.76 -5.92
C ALA A 135 0.77 16.09 -6.73
N TRP A 136 0.73 14.75 -6.75
CA TRP A 136 -0.34 14.01 -7.40
C TRP A 136 -1.70 14.27 -6.73
N LEU A 137 -1.79 14.16 -5.40
CA LEU A 137 -3.04 14.35 -4.67
C LEU A 137 -3.55 15.79 -4.80
N GLN A 138 -2.66 16.78 -4.81
CA GLN A 138 -3.01 18.17 -5.06
C GLN A 138 -3.58 18.37 -6.47
N GLY A 139 -2.98 17.71 -7.48
CA GLY A 139 -3.50 17.70 -8.86
C GLY A 139 -4.89 17.07 -8.97
N GLU A 140 -5.10 15.91 -8.34
CA GLU A 140 -6.42 15.28 -8.26
C GLU A 140 -7.44 16.21 -7.59
N TRP A 141 -7.08 16.77 -6.43
CA TRP A 141 -7.94 17.70 -5.70
C TRP A 141 -8.35 18.91 -6.55
N ALA A 142 -7.41 19.53 -7.26
CA ALA A 142 -7.66 20.67 -8.14
C ALA A 142 -8.58 20.28 -9.32
N GLY A 143 -8.37 19.09 -9.90
CA GLY A 143 -9.14 18.58 -11.03
C GLY A 143 -10.57 18.11 -10.72
N LEU A 144 -10.91 17.92 -9.44
CA LEU A 144 -12.26 17.52 -9.05
C LEU A 144 -13.27 18.65 -9.32
N VAL A 145 -14.09 18.48 -10.36
CA VAL A 145 -15.20 19.39 -10.69
C VAL A 145 -16.39 19.11 -9.76
N THR A 146 -16.77 20.09 -8.96
CA THR A 146 -18.00 20.04 -8.16
C THR A 146 -19.13 20.69 -8.95
N THR A 147 -19.75 19.96 -9.89
CA THR A 147 -20.95 20.46 -10.56
C THR A 147 -22.06 20.62 -9.51
N LYS A 148 -22.40 21.86 -9.16
CA LYS A 148 -23.69 22.21 -8.56
C LYS A 148 -24.70 22.02 -9.70
N GLN A 149 -25.42 20.90 -9.75
CA GLN A 149 -26.65 20.87 -10.53
C GLN A 149 -27.59 21.87 -9.86
N GLN A 150 -28.01 22.87 -10.65
CA GLN A 150 -29.01 23.87 -10.31
C GLN A 150 -30.28 23.23 -9.75
#